data_AF-A0A1J5LWI3-F1
#
_entry.id   AF-A0A1J5LWI3-F1
#
_cell.length_a   1.000
_cell.length_b   1.000
_cell.length_c   1.000
_cell.angle_alpha   90.00
_cell.angle_beta   90.00
_cell.angle_gamma   90.00
#
_symmetry.space_group_name_H-M   'P 1'
#
loop_
_entity.id
_entity.type
_entity.pdbx_description
1 polymer ?
#
loop_
_entity_poly.entity_id
_entity_poly.type
_entity_poly.pdbx_seq_one_letter_code
_entity_poly.pdbx_strand_id
1 'polypeptide(L)'
;MLSEVQKTQQILLKLLIFFDEVCRKHQIDYWIDGGTFLGAVRHGGFIPWDDDIDVCILQKDFDRAISVFEEEVKTTDNYFLYNSCRAFPHYTEYLADNSFLKSSNKLPVQIDLVRVKELENSREAIALDDRMVNVLKYYVLKPFDKTINTGQPEEKFLRDPKFRSRKNFYAHFINDYLGHLKGIDQNKVYAYCYNDCYINRPREHYLPSEIFPLSTIEFEGHEFRCPGDSVAYLTKLYNSSYMQPPPEELQKPSTTRSIKNVLSRGLTKKWVYFIYALKEMKHKWKLKKVKI
;
A
#
# COMPACT_ATOMS: atom_id res chain seq x y z
N MET A 1 -9.31 16.22 25.60
CA MET A 1 -8.08 15.57 25.09
C MET A 1 -8.44 14.78 23.85
N LEU A 2 -7.60 14.81 22.81
CA LEU A 2 -7.85 14.02 21.59
C LEU A 2 -7.79 12.52 21.87
N SER A 3 -8.65 11.75 21.19
CA SER A 3 -8.63 10.29 21.19
C SER A 3 -7.32 9.77 20.57
N GLU A 4 -7.03 8.49 20.77
CA GLU A 4 -5.87 7.85 20.15
C GLU A 4 -5.93 7.90 18.62
N VAL A 5 -7.10 7.60 18.05
CA VAL A 5 -7.36 7.66 16.60
C VAL A 5 -7.11 9.06 16.07
N GLN A 6 -7.64 10.09 16.74
CA GLN A 6 -7.44 11.48 16.33
C GLN A 6 -5.97 11.90 16.34
N LYS A 7 -5.17 11.41 17.31
CA LYS A 7 -3.72 11.66 17.32
C LYS A 7 -3.01 10.95 16.16
N THR A 8 -3.43 9.73 15.82
CA THR A 8 -2.90 8.99 14.66
C THR A 8 -3.25 9.71 13.36
N GLN A 9 -4.51 10.13 13.19
CA GLN A 9 -5.00 10.89 12.03
C GLN A 9 -4.21 12.19 11.80
N GLN A 10 -3.86 12.91 12.87
CA GLN A 10 -3.00 14.11 12.75
C GLN A 10 -1.60 13.82 12.19
N ILE A 11 -1.04 12.64 12.48
CA ILE A 11 0.26 12.25 11.94
C ILE A 11 0.14 11.71 10.51
N LEU A 12 -0.91 10.93 10.25
CA LEU A 12 -1.26 10.48 8.91
C LEU A 12 -1.46 11.66 7.95
N LEU A 13 -2.17 12.71 8.38
CA LEU A 13 -2.36 13.91 7.56
C LEU A 13 -1.03 14.59 7.22
N LYS A 14 -0.12 14.73 8.20
CA LYS A 14 1.23 15.30 7.95
C LYS A 14 2.03 14.45 6.97
N LEU A 15 1.96 13.12 7.09
CA LEU A 15 2.59 12.20 6.15
C LEU A 15 2.00 12.33 4.74
N LEU A 16 0.68 12.44 4.62
CA LEU A 16 -0.01 12.60 3.33
C LEU A 16 0.32 13.95 2.67
N ILE A 17 0.40 15.03 3.44
CA ILE A 17 0.85 16.34 2.93
C ILE A 17 2.28 16.25 2.39
N PHE A 18 3.21 15.71 3.17
CA PHE A 18 4.59 15.50 2.69
C PHE A 18 4.65 14.61 1.45
N PHE A 19 3.85 13.54 1.42
CA PHE A 19 3.74 12.64 0.28
C PHE A 19 3.27 13.39 -0.99
N ASP A 20 2.19 14.17 -0.89
CA ASP A 20 1.67 14.97 -2.01
C ASP A 20 2.69 15.99 -2.51
N GLU A 21 3.34 16.73 -1.60
CA GLU A 21 4.37 17.72 -1.94
C GLU A 21 5.51 17.08 -2.75
N VAL A 22 6.01 15.92 -2.29
CA VAL A 22 7.05 15.15 -2.99
C VAL A 22 6.55 14.69 -4.36
N CYS A 23 5.35 14.12 -4.44
CA CYS A 23 4.78 13.65 -5.70
C CYS A 23 4.60 14.79 -6.71
N ARG A 24 4.09 15.95 -6.29
CA ARG A 24 3.93 17.13 -7.16
C ARG A 24 5.28 17.68 -7.62
N LYS A 25 6.24 17.82 -6.70
CA LYS A 25 7.61 18.29 -6.98
C LYS A 25 8.30 17.43 -8.05
N HIS A 26 8.10 16.11 -8.01
CA HIS A 26 8.76 15.15 -8.89
C HIS A 26 7.88 14.62 -10.03
N GLN A 27 6.71 15.22 -10.27
CA GLN A 27 5.78 14.82 -11.33
C GLN A 27 5.47 13.32 -11.28
N ILE A 28 5.15 12.83 -10.09
CA ILE A 28 4.67 11.47 -9.85
C ILE A 28 3.15 11.57 -9.72
N ASP A 29 2.44 10.94 -10.63
CA ASP A 29 1.00 10.79 -10.50
C ASP A 29 0.68 9.76 -9.43
N TYR A 30 -0.31 10.11 -8.62
CA TYR A 30 -0.85 9.30 -7.55
C TYR A 30 -2.32 9.69 -7.34
N TRP A 31 -3.05 8.88 -6.59
CA TRP A 31 -4.35 9.28 -6.04
C TRP A 31 -4.57 8.69 -4.65
N ILE A 32 -5.35 9.37 -3.81
CA ILE A 32 -5.84 8.77 -2.56
C ILE A 32 -6.83 7.65 -2.89
N ASP A 33 -6.80 6.58 -2.10
CA ASP A 33 -7.56 5.35 -2.38
C ASP A 33 -8.32 4.85 -1.14
N GLY A 34 -9.10 3.77 -1.27
CA GLY A 34 -9.56 3.03 -0.11
C GLY A 34 -10.48 3.82 0.82
N GLY A 35 -10.26 3.61 2.12
CA GLY A 35 -10.96 4.32 3.19
C GLY A 35 -10.65 5.82 3.18
N THR A 36 -9.45 6.21 2.76
CA THR A 36 -9.03 7.61 2.62
C THR A 36 -9.88 8.34 1.59
N PHE A 37 -10.03 7.79 0.39
CA PHE A 37 -10.84 8.41 -0.65
C PHE A 37 -12.34 8.41 -0.30
N LEU A 38 -12.84 7.32 0.26
CA LEU A 38 -14.21 7.27 0.77
C LEU A 38 -14.44 8.31 1.87
N GLY A 39 -13.45 8.52 2.74
CA GLY A 39 -13.45 9.55 3.77
C GLY A 39 -13.59 10.95 3.16
N ALA A 40 -12.76 11.27 2.16
CA ALA A 40 -12.84 12.54 1.44
C ALA A 40 -14.25 12.78 0.87
N VAL A 41 -14.80 11.78 0.16
CA VAL A 41 -16.12 11.90 -0.48
C VAL A 41 -17.27 11.98 0.53
N ARG A 42 -17.23 11.19 1.61
CA ARG A 42 -18.37 11.03 2.53
C ARG A 42 -18.32 11.98 3.73
N HIS A 43 -17.13 12.35 4.19
CA HIS A 43 -16.92 13.12 5.42
C HIS A 43 -16.09 14.39 5.22
N GLY A 44 -15.51 14.63 4.03
CA GLY A 44 -14.57 15.73 3.80
C GLY A 44 -13.21 15.54 4.50
N GLY A 45 -12.90 14.33 4.94
CA GLY A 45 -11.75 14.05 5.80
C GLY A 45 -11.70 12.59 6.21
N PHE A 46 -11.05 12.28 7.34
CA PHE A 46 -11.00 10.91 7.82
C PHE A 46 -12.40 10.37 8.11
N ILE A 47 -12.61 9.09 7.83
CA ILE A 47 -13.70 8.36 8.46
C ILE A 47 -13.43 8.32 9.98
N PRO A 48 -14.40 8.65 10.86
CA PRO A 48 -14.11 8.91 12.28
C PRO A 48 -13.41 7.78 13.05
N TRP A 49 -13.62 6.53 12.62
CA TRP A 49 -13.02 5.34 13.23
C TRP A 49 -11.84 4.78 12.44
N ASP A 50 -11.40 5.45 11.38
CA ASP A 50 -10.35 4.97 10.49
C ASP A 50 -8.98 5.54 10.86
N ASP A 51 -7.94 4.72 10.69
CA ASP A 51 -6.60 4.97 11.23
C ASP A 51 -5.46 4.55 10.31
N ASP A 52 -5.74 4.47 9.00
CA ASP A 52 -4.77 4.28 7.93
C ASP A 52 -4.99 5.32 6.81
N ILE A 53 -3.99 5.40 5.92
CA ILE A 53 -4.11 6.12 4.65
C ILE A 53 -3.60 5.23 3.54
N ASP A 54 -4.37 5.11 2.46
CA ASP A 54 -3.97 4.43 1.24
C ASP A 54 -3.77 5.44 0.11
N VAL A 55 -2.63 5.35 -0.58
CA VAL A 55 -2.36 6.10 -1.81
C VAL A 55 -1.92 5.14 -2.91
N CYS A 56 -2.46 5.33 -4.11
CA CYS A 56 -2.11 4.54 -5.28
C CYS A 56 -1.05 5.22 -6.14
N ILE A 57 -0.10 4.43 -6.62
CA ILE A 57 0.90 4.83 -7.62
C ILE A 57 0.94 3.76 -8.71
N LEU A 58 1.00 4.20 -9.97
CA LEU A 58 1.12 3.29 -11.12
C LEU A 58 2.44 2.50 -11.08
N GLN A 59 2.37 1.23 -11.49
CA GLN A 59 3.49 0.30 -11.55
C GLN A 59 4.67 0.85 -12.35
N LYS A 60 4.39 1.53 -13.46
CA LYS A 60 5.41 2.14 -14.32
C LYS A 60 6.24 3.22 -13.59
N ASP A 61 5.63 3.90 -12.62
CA ASP A 61 6.23 5.02 -11.87
C ASP A 61 6.69 4.61 -10.46
N PHE A 62 6.24 3.48 -9.95
CA PHE A 62 6.42 3.12 -8.55
C PHE A 62 7.90 3.04 -8.14
N ASP A 63 8.75 2.39 -8.94
CA ASP A 63 10.18 2.25 -8.59
C ASP A 63 10.88 3.62 -8.58
N ARG A 64 10.51 4.51 -9.51
CA ARG A 64 10.97 5.91 -9.55
C ARG A 64 10.49 6.67 -8.31
N ALA A 65 9.23 6.50 -7.93
CA ALA A 65 8.67 7.11 -6.72
C ALA A 65 9.43 6.65 -5.47
N ILE A 66 9.72 5.36 -5.33
CA ILE A 66 10.50 4.86 -4.19
C ILE A 66 11.89 5.49 -4.14
N SER A 67 12.62 5.56 -5.26
CA SER A 67 13.93 6.20 -5.29
C SER A 67 13.87 7.70 -4.91
N VAL A 68 12.82 8.40 -5.34
CA VAL A 68 12.60 9.81 -4.94
C VAL A 68 12.35 9.90 -3.44
N PHE A 69 11.43 9.10 -2.90
CA PHE A 69 11.13 9.10 -1.47
C PHE A 69 12.32 8.68 -0.62
N GLU A 70 13.18 7.76 -1.08
CA GLU A 70 14.42 7.40 -0.38
C GLU A 70 15.36 8.60 -0.17
N GLU A 71 15.37 9.56 -1.09
CA GLU A 71 16.15 10.80 -0.96
C GLU A 71 15.42 11.86 -0.13
N GLU A 72 14.14 12.11 -0.40
CA GLU A 72 13.36 13.14 0.30
C GLU A 72 13.22 12.84 1.80
N VAL A 73 13.04 11.58 2.21
CA VAL A 73 12.94 11.27 3.65
C VAL A 73 14.22 11.58 4.42
N LYS A 74 15.39 11.66 3.77
CA LYS A 74 16.66 12.04 4.42
C LYS A 74 16.70 13.50 4.85
N THR A 75 15.84 14.35 4.30
CA THR A 75 15.72 15.76 4.72
C THR A 75 14.80 15.93 5.92
N THR A 76 14.29 14.82 6.48
CA THR A 76 13.40 14.80 7.64
C THR A 76 14.03 14.02 8.79
N ASP A 77 13.68 14.36 10.02
CA ASP A 77 14.21 13.67 11.21
C ASP A 77 13.46 12.38 11.56
N ASN A 78 12.22 12.23 11.07
CA ASN A 78 11.29 11.22 11.55
C ASN A 78 10.70 10.34 10.44
N TYR A 79 10.80 10.72 9.17
CA TYR A 79 10.20 9.95 8.07
C TYR A 79 11.17 8.93 7.50
N PHE A 80 10.64 7.79 7.10
CA PHE A 80 11.40 6.72 6.46
C PHE A 80 10.50 5.81 5.64
N LEU A 81 11.11 5.06 4.72
CA LEU A 81 10.46 3.99 3.98
C LEU A 81 10.70 2.64 4.67
N TYR A 82 9.65 1.85 4.82
CA TYR A 82 9.69 0.65 5.67
C TYR A 82 10.44 -0.54 5.05
N ASN A 83 10.09 -0.89 3.81
CA ASN A 83 10.55 -2.07 3.08
C ASN A 83 11.82 -1.80 2.26
N SER A 84 12.11 -0.57 1.87
CA SER A 84 13.32 -0.18 1.13
C SER A 84 14.59 -0.45 1.94
N CYS A 85 14.44 -0.46 3.27
CA CYS A 85 15.50 -0.87 4.20
C CYS A 85 15.83 -2.38 4.18
N ARG A 86 15.00 -3.23 3.55
CA ARG A 86 15.14 -4.68 3.62
C ARG A 86 16.22 -5.18 2.66
N ALA A 87 16.81 -6.31 3.00
CA ALA A 87 17.83 -6.96 2.16
C ALA A 87 17.25 -7.63 0.90
N PHE A 88 15.93 -7.61 0.71
CA PHE A 88 15.27 -8.19 -0.44
C PHE A 88 13.95 -7.45 -0.76
N PRO A 89 13.49 -7.51 -2.02
CA PRO A 89 12.28 -6.83 -2.46
C PRO A 89 11.03 -7.26 -1.68
N HIS A 90 10.09 -6.33 -1.55
CA HIS A 90 8.77 -6.58 -1.00
C HIS A 90 7.72 -6.08 -1.98
N TYR A 91 6.55 -6.73 -2.02
CA TYR A 91 5.49 -6.45 -2.99
C TYR A 91 4.79 -5.09 -2.78
N THR A 92 5.08 -4.41 -1.67
CA THR A 92 4.52 -3.11 -1.29
C THR A 92 5.54 -2.30 -0.47
N GLU A 93 5.30 -1.00 -0.33
CA GLU A 93 6.06 -0.07 0.48
C GLU A 93 5.15 0.79 1.37
N TYR A 94 5.71 1.33 2.45
CA TYR A 94 5.06 2.22 3.40
C TYR A 94 5.95 3.42 3.66
N LEU A 95 5.37 4.62 3.61
CA LEU A 95 5.99 5.83 4.13
C LEU A 95 5.55 6.02 5.58
N ALA A 96 6.50 6.13 6.50
CA ALA A 96 6.21 6.05 7.94
C ALA A 96 6.85 7.19 8.75
N ASP A 97 6.20 7.55 9.85
CA ASP A 97 6.64 8.50 10.87
C ASP A 97 6.93 7.78 12.21
N ASN A 98 8.14 7.94 12.73
CA ASN A 98 8.58 7.35 14.00
C ASN A 98 8.40 8.25 15.25
N SER A 99 7.82 9.44 15.14
CA SER A 99 7.64 10.38 16.25
C SER A 99 6.80 9.81 17.40
N PHE A 100 5.84 8.94 17.11
CA PHE A 100 5.08 8.19 18.13
C PHE A 100 5.93 7.19 18.92
N LEU A 101 6.96 6.61 18.31
CA LEU A 101 7.90 5.71 18.99
C LEU A 101 8.61 6.46 20.12
N LYS A 102 9.04 7.69 19.84
CA LYS A 102 9.78 8.56 20.77
C LYS A 102 8.94 9.04 21.94
N SER A 103 7.63 9.26 21.75
CA SER A 103 6.75 9.89 22.74
C SER A 103 5.83 8.92 23.50
N SER A 104 5.57 7.72 22.98
CA SER A 104 4.51 6.86 23.53
C SER A 104 4.78 5.35 23.47
N ASN A 105 5.98 4.92 23.08
CA ASN A 105 6.33 3.51 22.91
C ASN A 105 5.34 2.77 21.98
N LYS A 106 4.92 3.44 20.89
CA LYS A 106 4.02 2.89 19.86
C LYS A 106 4.79 2.58 18.58
N LEU A 107 4.21 1.71 17.74
CA LEU A 107 4.77 1.47 16.41
C LEU A 107 4.69 2.76 15.57
N PRO A 108 5.56 2.90 14.56
CA PRO A 108 5.46 4.00 13.60
C PRO A 108 4.07 4.05 12.95
N VAL A 109 3.59 5.26 12.72
CA VAL A 109 2.39 5.50 11.91
C VAL A 109 2.81 5.51 10.45
N GLN A 110 2.01 4.95 9.56
CA GLN A 110 2.39 4.75 8.17
C GLN A 110 1.22 5.00 7.22
N ILE A 111 1.55 5.44 6.01
CA ILE A 111 0.64 5.43 4.86
C ILE A 111 1.07 4.30 3.91
N ASP A 112 0.09 3.63 3.32
CA ASP A 112 0.26 2.50 2.44
C ASP A 112 0.48 2.98 1.00
N LEU A 113 1.63 2.64 0.41
CA LEU A 113 1.95 2.95 -0.98
C LEU A 113 1.47 1.79 -1.86
N VAL A 114 0.24 1.89 -2.31
CA VAL A 114 -0.45 0.87 -3.09
C VAL A 114 0.01 0.92 -4.55
N ARG A 115 0.56 -0.20 -5.01
CA ARG A 115 1.02 -0.37 -6.39
C ARG A 115 -0.15 -0.80 -7.28
N VAL A 116 -0.41 -0.06 -8.34
CA VAL A 116 -1.48 -0.33 -9.32
C VAL A 116 -0.86 -0.70 -10.66
N LYS A 117 -1.17 -1.89 -11.17
CA LYS A 117 -0.66 -2.38 -12.46
C LYS A 117 -1.62 -2.04 -13.60
N GLU A 118 -1.02 -1.92 -14.78
CA GLU A 118 -1.71 -1.84 -16.06
C GLU A 118 -1.74 -3.24 -16.67
N LEU A 119 -2.89 -3.66 -17.18
CA LEU A 119 -3.09 -4.92 -17.88
C LEU A 119 -3.76 -4.65 -19.23
N GLU A 120 -3.52 -5.52 -20.20
CA GLU A 120 -4.32 -5.55 -21.42
C GLU A 120 -5.75 -5.97 -21.05
N ASN A 121 -6.75 -5.30 -21.63
CA ASN A 121 -8.15 -5.66 -21.44
C ASN A 121 -8.52 -6.85 -22.34
N SER A 122 -7.91 -8.00 -22.07
CA SER A 122 -8.16 -9.28 -22.72
C SER A 122 -8.43 -10.36 -21.67
N ARG A 123 -9.17 -11.40 -22.07
CA ARG A 123 -9.51 -12.49 -21.14
C ARG A 123 -8.26 -13.24 -20.71
N GLU A 124 -7.30 -13.38 -21.62
CA GLU A 124 -6.05 -14.09 -21.43
C GLU A 124 -5.14 -13.36 -20.43
N ALA A 125 -5.00 -12.03 -20.59
CA ALA A 125 -4.18 -11.20 -19.69
C ALA A 125 -4.76 -11.15 -18.28
N ILE A 126 -6.08 -10.93 -18.17
CA ILE A 126 -6.79 -10.91 -16.89
C ILE A 126 -6.69 -12.27 -16.19
N ALA A 127 -6.91 -13.38 -16.91
CA ALA A 127 -6.80 -14.71 -16.33
C ALA A 127 -5.38 -15.04 -15.85
N LEU A 128 -4.34 -14.57 -16.56
CA LEU A 128 -2.95 -14.71 -16.12
C LEU A 128 -2.71 -13.93 -14.83
N ASP A 129 -3.20 -12.69 -14.76
CA ASP A 129 -3.05 -11.87 -13.56
C ASP A 129 -3.72 -12.47 -12.34
N ASP A 130 -4.96 -12.95 -12.48
CA ASP A 130 -5.69 -13.64 -11.42
C ASP A 130 -4.89 -14.83 -10.88
N ARG A 131 -4.25 -15.62 -11.76
CA ARG A 131 -3.37 -16.73 -11.36
C ARG A 131 -2.16 -16.22 -10.57
N MET A 132 -1.48 -15.18 -11.05
CA MET A 132 -0.31 -14.61 -10.39
C MET A 132 -0.64 -14.03 -9.01
N VAL A 133 -1.77 -13.33 -8.87
CA VAL A 133 -2.26 -12.80 -7.60
C VAL A 133 -2.64 -13.93 -6.64
N ASN A 134 -3.22 -15.02 -7.12
CA ASN A 134 -3.51 -16.21 -6.29
C ASN A 134 -2.23 -16.88 -5.77
N VAL A 135 -1.19 -16.99 -6.59
CA VAL A 135 0.12 -17.46 -6.12
C VAL A 135 0.71 -16.50 -5.08
N LEU A 136 0.62 -15.17 -5.31
CA LEU A 136 1.05 -14.19 -4.30
C LEU A 136 0.28 -14.34 -2.99
N LYS A 137 -1.04 -14.55 -3.03
CA LYS A 137 -1.90 -14.79 -1.85
C LYS A 137 -1.42 -15.98 -1.03
N TYR A 138 -0.95 -17.05 -1.67
CA TYR A 138 -0.33 -18.19 -0.97
C TYR A 138 0.90 -17.77 -0.14
N TYR A 139 1.80 -16.95 -0.70
CA TYR A 139 3.00 -16.49 0.01
C TYR A 139 2.68 -15.47 1.11
N VAL A 140 1.67 -14.63 0.90
CA VAL A 140 1.24 -13.60 1.85
C VAL A 140 0.47 -14.21 3.04
N LEU A 141 -0.59 -14.99 2.81
CA LEU A 141 -1.56 -15.38 3.85
C LEU A 141 -1.31 -16.73 4.55
N LYS A 142 -0.61 -17.70 3.92
CA LYS A 142 -0.21 -19.02 4.48
C LYS A 142 -1.10 -19.55 5.65
N PRO A 143 -2.41 -19.78 5.44
CA PRO A 143 -2.81 -20.96 4.69
C PRO A 143 -4.01 -20.67 3.79
N PHE A 144 -3.76 -20.19 2.58
CA PHE A 144 -4.77 -20.24 1.53
C PHE A 144 -4.80 -21.65 0.93
N ASP A 145 -5.99 -22.08 0.50
CA ASP A 145 -6.35 -23.44 0.14
C ASP A 145 -5.33 -24.10 -0.82
N LYS A 146 -4.90 -25.31 -0.48
CA LYS A 146 -3.99 -26.12 -1.31
C LYS A 146 -4.70 -26.71 -2.53
N THR A 147 -6.01 -26.60 -2.63
CA THR A 147 -6.81 -27.04 -3.78
C THR A 147 -6.76 -26.07 -4.98
N ILE A 148 -5.97 -24.99 -4.92
CA ILE A 148 -5.70 -24.11 -6.08
C ILE A 148 -5.42 -24.97 -7.33
N ASN A 149 -6.41 -24.95 -8.23
CA ASN A 149 -6.48 -25.32 -9.64
C ASN A 149 -5.31 -26.09 -10.27
N THR A 150 -4.99 -27.26 -9.70
CA THR A 150 -3.95 -28.16 -10.18
C THR A 150 -3.88 -28.25 -11.71
N GLY A 151 -2.79 -27.79 -12.31
CA GLY A 151 -2.48 -28.06 -13.72
C GLY A 151 -1.83 -26.93 -14.52
N GLN A 152 -1.63 -25.74 -13.95
CA GLN A 152 -1.16 -24.57 -14.71
C GLN A 152 0.36 -24.32 -14.58
N PRO A 153 1.02 -23.72 -15.60
CA PRO A 153 2.46 -23.47 -15.58
C PRO A 153 2.95 -22.57 -14.42
N GLU A 154 2.18 -21.57 -14.03
CA GLU A 154 2.53 -20.64 -12.95
C GLU A 154 2.44 -21.32 -11.57
N GLU A 155 1.72 -22.43 -11.44
CA GLU A 155 1.68 -23.21 -10.20
C GLU A 155 2.94 -24.05 -9.99
N LYS A 156 3.74 -24.26 -11.05
CA LYS A 156 5.04 -24.93 -10.94
C LYS A 156 5.95 -24.20 -9.94
N PHE A 157 5.77 -22.89 -9.73
CA PHE A 157 6.48 -22.13 -8.69
C PHE A 157 6.25 -22.69 -7.27
N LEU A 158 5.04 -23.19 -6.97
CA LEU A 158 4.75 -23.79 -5.66
C LEU A 158 5.47 -25.12 -5.44
N ARG A 159 5.85 -25.80 -6.53
CA ARG A 159 6.52 -27.11 -6.52
C ARG A 159 8.04 -27.00 -6.69
N ASP A 160 8.51 -25.90 -7.29
CA ASP A 160 9.93 -25.64 -7.52
C ASP A 160 10.66 -25.27 -6.21
N PRO A 161 11.71 -26.03 -5.82
CA PRO A 161 12.54 -25.71 -4.67
C PRO A 161 13.08 -24.28 -4.63
N LYS A 162 13.39 -23.69 -5.79
CA LYS A 162 13.89 -22.32 -5.93
C LYS A 162 12.90 -21.29 -5.38
N PHE A 163 11.60 -21.54 -5.52
CA PHE A 163 10.55 -20.59 -5.15
C PHE A 163 9.89 -20.92 -3.80
N ARG A 164 10.37 -21.93 -3.06
CA ARG A 164 9.92 -22.15 -1.66
C ARG A 164 10.19 -20.95 -0.75
N SER A 165 11.18 -20.12 -1.08
CA SER A 165 11.47 -18.91 -0.31
C SER A 165 10.63 -17.71 -0.80
N ARG A 166 10.04 -16.97 0.15
CA ARG A 166 9.31 -15.71 -0.13
C ARG A 166 10.17 -14.71 -0.90
N LYS A 167 11.45 -14.64 -0.56
CA LYS A 167 12.44 -13.75 -1.21
C LYS A 167 12.48 -13.98 -2.72
N ASN A 168 12.63 -15.24 -3.15
CA ASN A 168 12.79 -15.55 -4.56
C ASN A 168 11.49 -15.35 -5.33
N PHE A 169 10.35 -15.69 -4.72
CA PHE A 169 9.05 -15.44 -5.33
C PHE A 169 8.77 -13.94 -5.48
N TYR A 170 8.99 -13.12 -4.44
CA TYR A 170 8.77 -11.67 -4.54
C TYR A 170 9.69 -11.02 -5.58
N ALA A 171 10.96 -11.47 -5.67
CA ALA A 171 11.85 -10.99 -6.71
C ALA A 171 11.31 -11.31 -8.11
N HIS A 172 10.82 -12.53 -8.34
CA HIS A 172 10.21 -12.91 -9.63
C HIS A 172 8.92 -12.13 -9.91
N PHE A 173 8.02 -12.04 -8.93
CA PHE A 173 6.76 -11.32 -9.08
C PHE A 173 6.99 -9.85 -9.45
N ILE A 174 7.94 -9.17 -8.79
CA ILE A 174 8.21 -7.75 -9.02
C ILE A 174 9.02 -7.52 -10.29
N ASN A 175 10.12 -8.25 -10.47
CA ASN A 175 11.08 -7.95 -11.53
C ASN A 175 10.66 -8.57 -12.86
N ASP A 176 10.16 -9.81 -12.83
CA ASP A 176 9.80 -10.53 -14.03
C ASP A 176 8.34 -10.21 -14.37
N TYR A 177 7.39 -10.62 -13.53
CA TYR A 177 5.96 -10.47 -13.84
C TYR A 177 5.53 -9.00 -13.98
N LEU A 178 5.65 -8.20 -12.92
CA LEU A 178 5.26 -6.78 -12.99
C LEU A 178 6.20 -5.95 -13.89
N GLY A 179 7.41 -6.43 -14.15
CA GLY A 179 8.34 -5.84 -15.12
C GLY A 179 7.84 -5.98 -16.56
N HIS A 180 7.28 -7.14 -16.91
CA HIS A 180 6.72 -7.42 -18.24
C HIS A 180 5.43 -6.67 -18.56
N LEU A 181 4.72 -6.15 -17.55
CA LEU A 181 3.50 -5.35 -17.75
C LEU A 181 3.79 -3.91 -18.22
N LYS A 182 5.06 -3.49 -18.28
CA LYS A 182 5.45 -2.17 -18.77
C LYS A 182 5.32 -2.11 -20.30
N GLY A 183 4.69 -1.04 -20.83
CA GLY A 183 4.64 -0.78 -22.28
C GLY A 183 3.40 -1.31 -23.00
N ILE A 184 2.34 -1.69 -22.27
CA ILE A 184 1.01 -1.79 -22.88
C ILE A 184 0.61 -0.36 -23.27
N ASP A 185 0.09 -0.12 -24.48
CA ASP A 185 -0.17 1.25 -24.96
C ASP A 185 -1.66 1.55 -25.17
N GLN A 186 -2.49 0.54 -25.49
CA GLN A 186 -3.92 0.72 -25.77
C GLN A 186 -4.78 -0.35 -25.09
N ASN A 187 -6.07 -0.04 -24.92
CA ASN A 187 -7.09 -0.93 -24.36
C ASN A 187 -6.67 -1.54 -23.00
N LYS A 188 -6.35 -0.67 -22.04
CA LYS A 188 -5.87 -1.07 -20.71
C LYS A 188 -7.01 -1.20 -19.72
N VAL A 189 -6.77 -2.02 -18.70
CA VAL A 189 -7.46 -1.95 -17.41
C VAL A 189 -6.45 -1.85 -16.27
N TYR A 190 -6.90 -1.40 -15.12
CA TYR A 190 -6.07 -1.20 -13.93
C TYR A 190 -6.54 -2.09 -12.79
N ALA A 191 -5.58 -2.64 -12.05
CA ALA A 191 -5.84 -3.48 -10.89
C ALA A 191 -4.78 -3.29 -9.81
N TYR A 192 -5.12 -3.68 -8.58
CA TYR A 192 -4.14 -3.69 -7.50
C TYR A 192 -3.11 -4.79 -7.72
N CYS A 193 -1.85 -4.52 -7.39
CA CYS A 193 -0.83 -5.56 -7.46
C CYS A 193 -1.02 -6.65 -6.39
N TYR A 194 -1.50 -6.29 -5.20
CA TYR A 194 -1.54 -7.19 -4.05
C TYR A 194 -2.71 -6.99 -3.08
N ASN A 195 -3.38 -5.83 -3.04
CA ASN A 195 -4.48 -5.61 -2.09
C ASN A 195 -5.60 -6.64 -2.26
N ASP A 196 -5.79 -7.14 -3.49
CA ASP A 196 -6.76 -8.19 -3.79
C ASP A 196 -6.41 -9.55 -3.14
N CYS A 197 -5.16 -9.76 -2.69
CA CYS A 197 -4.80 -10.93 -1.90
C CYS A 197 -5.59 -11.01 -0.58
N TYR A 198 -5.99 -9.88 0.00
CA TYR A 198 -6.72 -9.82 1.27
C TYR A 198 -8.25 -9.89 1.11
N ILE A 199 -8.72 -9.97 -0.12
CA ILE A 199 -10.13 -9.93 -0.47
C ILE A 199 -10.58 -11.32 -0.90
N ASN A 200 -11.74 -11.74 -0.42
CA ASN A 200 -12.32 -13.06 -0.69
C ASN A 200 -13.48 -13.00 -1.71
N ARG A 201 -13.64 -11.86 -2.39
CA ARG A 201 -14.57 -11.66 -3.50
C ARG A 201 -13.79 -11.23 -4.75
N PRO A 202 -14.26 -11.57 -5.96
CA PRO A 202 -13.75 -10.97 -7.18
C PRO A 202 -13.87 -9.45 -7.09
N ARG A 203 -12.84 -8.73 -7.54
CA ARG A 203 -12.88 -7.28 -7.70
C ARG A 203 -12.77 -6.96 -9.18
N GLU A 204 -13.64 -6.07 -9.64
CA GLU A 204 -13.61 -5.62 -11.02
C GLU A 204 -12.36 -4.78 -11.30
N HIS A 205 -11.83 -4.89 -12.51
CA HIS A 205 -10.76 -4.03 -12.96
C HIS A 205 -11.30 -2.62 -13.26
N TYR A 206 -10.47 -1.60 -13.07
CA TYR A 206 -10.84 -0.24 -13.40
C TYR A 206 -10.55 0.09 -14.85
N LEU A 207 -11.45 0.81 -15.49
CA LEU A 207 -11.26 1.38 -16.82
C LEU A 207 -10.42 2.67 -16.71
N PRO A 208 -9.68 3.06 -17.77
CA PRO A 208 -8.95 4.30 -17.78
C PRO A 208 -9.83 5.51 -17.48
N SER A 209 -11.05 5.54 -18.00
CA SER A 209 -12.02 6.64 -17.80
C SER A 209 -12.54 6.77 -16.36
N GLU A 210 -12.38 5.74 -15.52
CA GLU A 210 -12.82 5.77 -14.13
C GLU A 210 -11.76 6.38 -13.21
N ILE A 211 -10.49 6.36 -13.63
CA ILE A 211 -9.36 6.90 -12.88
C ILE A 211 -8.88 8.22 -13.49
N PHE A 212 -8.77 8.28 -14.81
CA PHE A 212 -8.10 9.36 -15.55
C PHE A 212 -9.06 10.17 -16.43
N PRO A 213 -8.79 11.48 -16.63
CA PRO A 213 -7.77 12.28 -15.95
C PRO A 213 -8.03 12.37 -14.44
N LEU A 214 -6.97 12.47 -13.65
CA LEU A 214 -7.10 12.62 -12.20
C LEU A 214 -7.81 13.94 -11.88
N SER A 215 -8.62 13.94 -10.82
CA SER A 215 -9.22 15.14 -10.24
C SER A 215 -8.52 15.49 -8.92
N THR A 216 -8.95 16.58 -8.27
CA THR A 216 -8.65 16.87 -6.88
C THR A 216 -9.90 16.76 -6.01
N ILE A 217 -9.69 16.50 -4.71
CA ILE A 217 -10.73 16.49 -3.69
C ILE A 217 -10.17 17.03 -2.36
N GLU A 218 -11.02 17.71 -1.59
CA GLU A 218 -10.68 18.15 -0.23
C GLU A 218 -10.67 16.96 0.75
N PHE A 219 -9.66 16.92 1.61
CA PHE A 219 -9.55 16.02 2.74
C PHE A 219 -8.85 16.76 3.88
N GLU A 220 -9.55 16.95 5.01
CA GLU A 220 -9.03 17.66 6.19
C GLU A 220 -8.53 19.09 5.87
N GLY A 221 -9.21 19.78 4.94
CA GLY A 221 -8.85 21.14 4.52
C GLY A 221 -7.67 21.25 3.55
N HIS A 222 -7.18 20.13 3.01
CA HIS A 222 -6.13 20.08 2.00
C HIS A 222 -6.64 19.41 0.72
N GLU A 223 -6.13 19.82 -0.45
CA GLU A 223 -6.48 19.21 -1.74
C GLU A 223 -5.50 18.10 -2.15
N PHE A 224 -6.03 16.91 -2.39
CA PHE A 224 -5.24 15.78 -2.88
C PHE A 224 -5.78 15.24 -4.19
N ARG A 225 -4.91 14.58 -4.97
CA ARG A 225 -5.32 13.91 -6.20
C ARG A 225 -6.23 12.72 -5.91
N CYS A 226 -7.28 12.55 -6.71
CA CYS A 226 -8.23 11.46 -6.64
C CYS A 226 -8.59 10.93 -8.05
N PRO A 227 -9.21 9.75 -8.17
CA PRO A 227 -9.82 9.29 -9.41
C PRO A 227 -10.78 10.33 -10.01
N GLY A 228 -10.81 10.43 -11.34
CA GLY A 228 -11.66 11.37 -12.08
C GLY A 228 -13.16 11.08 -11.97
N ASP A 229 -13.55 9.81 -11.86
CA ASP A 229 -14.94 9.40 -11.60
C ASP A 229 -15.05 8.74 -10.23
N SER A 230 -15.25 9.57 -9.21
CA SER A 230 -15.39 9.13 -7.81
C SER A 230 -16.52 8.11 -7.63
N VAL A 231 -17.62 8.26 -8.38
CA VAL A 231 -18.81 7.40 -8.22
C VAL A 231 -18.53 6.01 -8.79
N ALA A 232 -18.02 5.92 -10.01
CA ALA A 232 -17.67 4.64 -10.62
C ALA A 232 -16.59 3.91 -9.80
N TYR A 233 -15.55 4.65 -9.39
CA TYR A 233 -14.43 4.10 -8.63
C TYR A 233 -14.87 3.53 -7.27
N LEU A 234 -15.59 4.32 -6.45
CA LEU A 234 -16.05 3.86 -5.13
C LEU A 234 -17.16 2.81 -5.23
N THR A 235 -17.98 2.83 -6.28
CA THR A 235 -18.99 1.78 -6.51
C THR A 235 -18.34 0.42 -6.77
N LYS A 236 -17.25 0.36 -7.55
CA LYS A 236 -16.49 -0.89 -7.73
C LYS A 236 -15.84 -1.36 -6.43
N LEU A 237 -15.36 -0.42 -5.63
CA LEU A 237 -14.61 -0.72 -4.41
C LEU A 237 -15.52 -1.19 -3.26
N TYR A 238 -16.65 -0.53 -3.07
CA TYR A 238 -17.54 -0.64 -1.89
C TYR A 238 -19.02 -0.91 -2.22
N ASN A 239 -19.36 -1.11 -3.49
CA ASN A 239 -20.72 -1.26 -4.00
C ASN A 239 -21.48 0.07 -3.96
N SER A 240 -22.66 0.14 -4.60
CA SER A 240 -23.45 1.37 -4.70
C SER A 240 -23.93 1.95 -3.36
N SER A 241 -23.85 1.18 -2.27
CA SER A 241 -24.20 1.60 -0.92
C SER A 241 -23.06 2.28 -0.14
N TYR A 242 -21.93 2.60 -0.78
CA TYR A 242 -20.72 3.09 -0.09
C TYR A 242 -20.93 4.37 0.76
N MET A 243 -21.92 5.19 0.40
CA MET A 243 -22.29 6.39 1.17
C MET A 243 -22.95 6.06 2.51
N GLN A 244 -23.50 4.86 2.68
CA GLN A 244 -24.04 4.42 3.95
C GLN A 244 -22.91 3.93 4.85
N PRO A 245 -22.73 4.49 6.06
CA PRO A 245 -21.76 3.96 7.00
C PRO A 245 -22.18 2.54 7.44
N PRO A 246 -21.21 1.67 7.76
CA PRO A 246 -21.53 0.38 8.35
C PRO A 246 -22.19 0.56 9.73
N PRO A 247 -22.91 -0.45 10.24
CA PRO A 247 -23.43 -0.45 11.62
C PRO A 247 -22.35 -0.08 12.66
N GLU A 248 -22.74 0.63 13.71
CA GLU A 248 -21.83 1.16 14.74
C GLU A 248 -20.92 0.08 15.36
N GLU A 249 -21.42 -1.15 15.52
CA GLU A 249 -20.64 -2.26 16.06
C GLU A 249 -19.45 -2.67 15.18
N LEU A 250 -19.47 -2.30 13.89
CA LEU A 250 -18.39 -2.53 12.93
C LEU A 250 -17.46 -1.32 12.78
N GLN A 251 -17.86 -0.13 13.26
CA GLN A 251 -17.11 1.13 13.21
C GLN A 251 -15.95 1.12 14.22
N LYS A 252 -14.89 0.37 13.90
CA LYS A 252 -13.73 0.16 14.76
C LYS A 252 -12.43 0.39 13.99
N PRO A 253 -11.39 0.96 14.62
CA PRO A 253 -10.11 1.18 13.98
C PRO A 253 -9.42 -0.13 13.59
N SER A 254 -8.65 -0.07 12.52
CA SER A 254 -7.88 -1.21 12.00
C SER A 254 -6.78 -1.61 12.99
N THR A 255 -6.07 -0.64 13.56
CA THR A 255 -4.95 -0.92 14.49
C THR A 255 -5.40 -1.60 15.78
N THR A 256 -6.66 -1.44 16.21
CA THR A 256 -7.19 -2.14 17.39
C THR A 256 -7.29 -3.66 17.16
N ARG A 257 -7.36 -4.11 15.89
CA ARG A 257 -7.38 -5.53 15.51
C ARG A 257 -5.97 -6.14 15.41
N SER A 258 -4.97 -5.40 14.93
CA SER A 258 -3.61 -5.94 14.68
C SER A 258 -2.83 -6.29 15.95
N ILE A 259 -3.10 -5.61 17.07
CA ILE A 259 -2.43 -5.85 18.37
C ILE A 259 -2.81 -7.22 18.98
N LYS A 260 -3.91 -7.86 18.54
CA LYS A 260 -4.35 -9.16 19.07
C LYS A 260 -3.66 -10.38 18.43
N ASN A 261 -3.08 -10.26 17.24
CA ASN A 261 -2.56 -11.41 16.47
C ASN A 261 -1.02 -11.53 16.41
N VAL A 262 -0.28 -10.81 17.27
CA VAL A 262 1.17 -11.00 17.42
C VAL A 262 1.44 -11.99 18.55
N LEU A 263 2.00 -13.15 18.19
CA LEU A 263 2.59 -14.18 19.08
C LEU A 263 3.12 -13.58 20.41
N SER A 264 2.62 -14.09 21.53
CA SER A 264 2.97 -13.80 22.96
C SER A 264 3.91 -12.61 23.27
N ARG A 265 3.45 -11.41 22.89
CA ARG A 265 3.40 -10.09 23.56
C ARG A 265 4.55 -9.45 24.37
N GLY A 266 5.66 -10.10 24.71
CA GLY A 266 6.80 -9.41 25.36
C GLY A 266 7.99 -9.26 24.43
N LEU A 267 8.50 -10.42 24.02
CA LEU A 267 9.73 -10.54 23.25
C LEU A 267 9.55 -10.02 21.82
N THR A 268 8.48 -10.43 21.12
CA THR A 268 8.21 -10.05 19.72
C THR A 268 8.06 -8.54 19.56
N LYS A 269 7.38 -7.89 20.52
CA LYS A 269 7.20 -6.44 20.53
C LYS A 269 8.56 -5.74 20.69
N LYS A 270 9.40 -6.20 21.64
CA LYS A 270 10.79 -5.73 21.82
C LYS A 270 11.66 -5.96 20.57
N TRP A 271 11.51 -7.08 19.88
CA TRP A 271 12.24 -7.37 18.65
C TRP A 271 11.81 -6.48 17.49
N VAL A 272 10.50 -6.24 17.33
CA VAL A 272 9.98 -5.30 16.33
C VAL A 272 10.51 -3.90 16.62
N TYR A 273 10.43 -3.44 17.88
CA TYR A 273 11.03 -2.17 18.28
C TYR A 273 12.54 -2.12 18.08
N PHE A 274 13.26 -3.20 18.38
CA PHE A 274 14.69 -3.30 18.14
C PHE A 274 15.00 -3.16 16.65
N ILE A 275 14.23 -3.82 15.78
CA ILE A 275 14.36 -3.67 14.33
C ILE A 275 14.09 -2.23 13.91
N TYR A 276 13.04 -1.58 14.42
CA TYR A 276 12.75 -0.18 14.10
C TYR A 276 13.81 0.79 14.64
N ALA A 277 14.33 0.56 15.84
CA ALA A 277 15.41 1.34 16.43
C ALA A 277 16.73 1.15 15.64
N LEU A 278 17.05 -0.08 15.22
CA LEU A 278 18.18 -0.35 14.32
C LEU A 278 18.00 0.36 12.97
N LYS A 279 16.78 0.38 12.42
CA LYS A 279 16.47 1.10 11.17
C LYS A 279 16.64 2.61 11.36
N GLU A 280 16.14 3.19 12.44
CA GLU A 280 16.33 4.61 12.78
C GLU A 280 17.83 4.94 12.91
N MET A 281 18.61 4.11 13.61
CA MET A 281 20.06 4.29 13.73
C MET A 281 20.76 4.21 12.36
N LYS A 282 20.39 3.25 11.50
CA LYS A 282 20.95 3.11 10.15
C LYS A 282 20.64 4.34 9.27
N HIS A 283 19.46 4.95 9.41
CA HIS A 283 19.12 6.17 8.67
C HIS A 283 19.88 7.39 9.18
N LYS A 284 20.00 7.56 10.50
CA LYS A 284 20.81 8.65 11.10
C LYS A 284 22.29 8.55 10.73
N TRP A 285 22.82 7.34 10.57
CA TRP A 285 24.23 7.09 10.22
C TRP A 285 24.55 7.18 8.72
N LYS A 286 23.56 7.43 7.84
CA LYS A 286 23.81 7.69 6.41
C LYS A 286 24.26 9.12 6.10
N LEU A 287 24.52 9.97 7.12
CA LEU A 287 25.05 11.32 6.96
C LEU A 287 26.57 11.38 7.21
N LYS A 288 27.25 12.08 6.28
CA LYS A 288 28.70 12.26 6.09
C LYS A 288 29.47 11.08 5.49
N LYS A 289 29.16 10.73 4.22
CA LYS A 289 30.27 10.55 3.28
C LYS A 289 30.89 11.93 3.08
N VAL A 290 31.92 12.24 3.85
CA VAL A 290 32.85 13.33 3.52
C VAL A 290 33.37 13.00 2.12
N LYS A 291 33.15 13.89 1.16
CA LYS A 291 33.91 13.86 -0.10
C LYS A 291 35.37 14.02 0.30
N ILE A 292 36.14 12.94 0.16
CA ILE A 292 37.61 13.00 0.10
C ILE A 292 37.96 13.36 -1.34
#